data_AF-A0A318YAQ8-F1
#
_entry.id   AF-A0A318YAQ8-F1
#
_cell.length_a   1.000
_cell.length_b   1.000
_cell.length_c   1.000
_cell.angle_alpha   90.00
_cell.angle_beta   90.00
_cell.angle_gamma   90.00
#
_symmetry.space_group_name_H-M   'P 1'
#
loop_
_entity.id
_entity.type
_entity.pdbx_description
1 polymer ?
#
loop_
_entity_poly.entity_id
_entity_poly.type
_entity_poly.pdbx_seq_one_letter_code
_entity_poly.pdbx_strand_id
1 'polypeptide(L)'
;MVEQASELVEAFKKENWDCYRLHTALVDQLLPFLADTFELGINSNLLPDRAENETIEQERLRCFVLERLLDELARDIEEDVYDADIISAVDYPFVIRVFYWYLNKIPRSLSYHDKHSSATSRVQASVKRRHQHDEYLKTLLASQREVIQRRISHGNHKKATNQQTRHRLREGIEYA
;
A
#
# COMPACT_ATOMS: atom_id res chain seq x y z
N MET A 1 -12.29 20.53 -7.15
CA MET A 1 -11.92 19.28 -6.47
C MET A 1 -10.50 19.35 -5.91
N VAL A 2 -9.52 19.91 -6.64
CA VAL A 2 -8.11 20.09 -6.20
C VAL A 2 -7.90 20.76 -4.82
N GLU A 3 -8.80 21.65 -4.36
CA GLU A 3 -8.66 22.33 -3.06
C GLU A 3 -8.80 21.38 -1.85
N GLN A 4 -9.68 20.38 -1.91
CA GLN A 4 -9.91 19.48 -0.78
C GLN A 4 -8.75 18.52 -0.52
N ALA A 5 -8.15 17.96 -1.57
CA ALA A 5 -6.98 17.10 -1.46
C ALA A 5 -5.77 17.85 -0.86
N SER A 6 -5.54 19.10 -1.30
CA SER A 6 -4.46 19.94 -0.76
C SER A 6 -4.67 20.29 0.71
N GLU A 7 -5.92 20.54 1.13
CA GLU A 7 -6.25 20.80 2.54
C GLU A 7 -6.02 19.58 3.43
N LEU A 8 -6.30 18.37 2.93
CA LEU A 8 -6.09 17.13 3.67
C LEU A 8 -4.60 16.84 3.89
N VAL A 9 -3.75 17.04 2.89
CA VAL A 9 -2.30 16.88 3.02
C VAL A 9 -1.74 17.85 4.06
N GLU A 10 -2.12 19.13 4.00
CA GLU A 10 -1.66 20.13 4.97
C GLU A 10 -2.22 19.88 6.39
N ALA A 11 -3.47 19.41 6.51
CA ALA A 11 -4.03 18.99 7.79
C ALA A 11 -3.27 17.79 8.38
N PHE A 12 -2.95 16.79 7.56
CA PHE A 12 -2.18 15.62 7.99
C PHE A 12 -0.77 16.03 8.44
N LYS A 13 -0.10 16.87 7.65
CA LYS A 13 1.22 17.43 7.93
C LYS A 13 1.26 18.20 9.25
N LYS A 14 0.24 19.01 9.52
CA LYS A 14 0.10 19.76 10.78
C LYS A 14 -0.09 18.84 11.99
N GLU A 15 -0.86 17.76 11.84
CA GLU A 15 -1.16 16.83 12.93
C GLU A 15 -0.08 15.74 13.13
N ASN A 16 0.69 15.41 12.09
CA ASN A 16 1.58 14.24 12.05
C ASN A 16 2.93 14.54 11.39
N TRP A 17 3.52 15.71 11.64
CA TRP A 17 4.74 16.20 10.96
C TRP A 17 5.89 15.19 10.91
N ASP A 18 6.21 14.55 12.04
CA ASP A 18 7.33 13.61 12.12
C ASP A 18 7.15 12.40 11.20
N CYS A 19 5.92 11.92 11.08
CA CYS A 19 5.59 10.78 10.23
C CYS A 19 5.43 11.21 8.77
N TYR A 20 4.88 12.40 8.53
CA TYR A 20 4.84 12.99 7.19
C TYR A 20 6.23 13.08 6.57
N ARG A 21 7.22 13.60 7.31
CA ARG A 21 8.60 13.76 6.81
C ARG A 21 9.24 12.44 6.34
N LEU A 22 8.86 11.31 6.93
CA LEU A 22 9.40 9.99 6.60
C LEU A 22 8.68 9.33 5.41
N HIS A 23 7.46 9.76 5.11
CA HIS A 23 6.59 9.15 4.10
C HIS A 23 5.99 10.18 3.14
N THR A 24 6.69 11.30 2.91
CA THR A 24 6.18 12.46 2.16
C THR A 24 5.54 12.06 0.84
N ALA A 25 6.28 11.35 -0.02
CA ALA A 25 5.80 10.93 -1.35
C ALA A 25 4.55 10.05 -1.26
N LEU A 26 4.49 9.14 -0.29
CA LEU A 26 3.33 8.28 -0.09
C LEU A 26 2.12 9.10 0.39
N VAL A 27 2.29 10.04 1.32
CA VAL A 27 1.18 10.86 1.83
C VAL A 27 0.65 11.79 0.74
N ASP A 28 1.55 12.44 0.00
CA ASP A 28 1.22 13.39 -1.05
C ASP A 28 0.46 12.73 -2.22
N GLN A 29 0.56 11.41 -2.40
CA GLN A 29 -0.21 10.65 -3.39
C GLN A 29 -1.45 9.99 -2.78
N LEU A 30 -1.30 9.34 -1.62
CA LEU A 30 -2.35 8.52 -1.01
C LEU A 30 -3.54 9.36 -0.53
N LEU A 31 -3.30 10.53 0.07
CA LEU A 31 -4.40 11.36 0.59
C LEU A 31 -5.26 11.98 -0.52
N PRO A 32 -4.68 12.57 -1.59
CA PRO A 32 -5.47 13.00 -2.75
C PRO A 32 -6.22 11.83 -3.39
N PHE A 33 -5.57 10.69 -3.59
CA PHE A 33 -6.22 9.52 -4.17
C PHE A 33 -7.40 9.04 -3.31
N LEU A 34 -7.25 8.99 -1.99
CA LEU A 34 -8.33 8.66 -1.06
C LEU A 34 -9.49 9.65 -1.10
N ALA A 35 -9.20 10.94 -1.31
CA ALA A 35 -10.20 12.01 -1.27
C ALA A 35 -10.99 12.14 -2.57
N ASP A 36 -10.31 12.03 -3.71
CA ASP A 36 -10.84 12.43 -5.01
C ASP A 36 -11.13 11.24 -5.94
N THR A 37 -10.42 10.12 -5.78
CA THR A 37 -10.45 9.01 -6.76
C THR A 37 -10.99 7.71 -6.17
N PHE A 38 -10.62 7.37 -4.93
CA PHE A 38 -10.94 6.08 -4.33
C PHE A 38 -12.32 6.04 -3.70
N GLU A 39 -13.22 5.29 -4.31
CA GLU A 39 -14.53 5.01 -3.71
C GLU A 39 -14.42 3.89 -2.67
N LEU A 40 -14.50 4.20 -1.37
CA LEU A 40 -14.44 3.22 -0.27
C LEU A 40 -15.29 1.95 -0.48
N GLY A 41 -16.44 2.04 -1.16
CA GLY A 41 -17.28 0.90 -1.53
C GLY A 41 -17.86 0.11 -0.34
N ILE A 42 -17.71 0.64 0.88
CA ILE A 42 -18.19 0.07 2.13
C ILE A 42 -18.78 1.18 3.01
N ASN A 43 -19.65 0.80 3.94
CA ASN A 43 -20.14 1.72 4.95
C ASN A 43 -19.01 2.01 5.98
N SER A 44 -18.52 3.25 6.01
CA SER A 44 -17.43 3.68 6.90
C SER A 44 -17.75 3.48 8.40
N ASN A 45 -19.02 3.41 8.77
CA ASN A 45 -19.48 3.15 10.15
C ASN A 45 -19.23 1.70 10.61
N LEU A 46 -18.92 0.79 9.69
CA LEU A 46 -18.57 -0.59 10.01
C LEU A 46 -17.16 -0.72 10.57
N LEU A 47 -16.30 0.25 10.31
CA LEU A 47 -14.93 0.27 10.83
C LEU A 47 -14.85 1.20 12.06
N PRO A 48 -14.08 0.81 13.09
CA PRO A 48 -13.86 1.65 14.26
C PRO A 48 -13.04 2.91 13.92
N ASP A 49 -12.76 3.75 14.92
CA ASP A 49 -11.89 4.93 14.72
C ASP A 49 -10.41 4.56 14.58
N ARG A 50 -10.03 3.36 15.04
CA ARG A 50 -8.65 2.87 15.09
C ARG A 50 -8.55 1.36 14.89
N ALA A 51 -7.47 0.92 14.24
CA ALA A 51 -7.18 -0.49 13.96
C ALA A 51 -7.14 -1.37 15.22
N GLU A 52 -6.68 -0.84 16.36
CA GLU A 52 -6.58 -1.61 17.61
C GLU A 52 -7.92 -2.11 18.14
N ASN A 53 -9.01 -1.46 17.72
CA ASN A 53 -10.36 -1.69 18.19
C ASN A 53 -11.16 -2.60 17.26
N GLU A 54 -10.55 -3.12 16.19
CA GLU A 54 -11.22 -3.97 15.21
C GLU A 54 -11.61 -5.34 15.82
N THR A 55 -12.81 -5.83 15.45
CA THR A 55 -13.10 -7.26 15.44
C THR A 55 -12.37 -7.95 14.29
N ILE A 56 -12.35 -9.28 14.27
CA ILE A 56 -11.70 -10.05 13.19
C ILE A 56 -12.38 -9.77 11.85
N GLU A 57 -13.70 -9.61 11.85
CA GLU A 57 -14.49 -9.30 10.66
C GLU A 57 -14.17 -7.90 10.14
N GLN A 58 -13.98 -6.93 11.03
CA GLN A 58 -13.59 -5.57 10.68
C GLN A 58 -12.15 -5.51 10.15
N GLU A 59 -11.23 -6.24 10.77
CA GLU A 59 -9.85 -6.39 10.29
C GLU A 59 -9.81 -6.98 8.87
N ARG A 60 -10.61 -8.02 8.60
CA ARG A 60 -10.75 -8.59 7.25
C ARG A 60 -11.31 -7.59 6.25
N LEU A 61 -12.33 -6.82 6.66
CA LEU A 61 -12.92 -5.78 5.82
C LEU A 61 -11.89 -4.69 5.50
N ARG A 62 -11.13 -4.22 6.49
CA ARG A 62 -10.05 -3.26 6.29
C ARG A 62 -8.99 -3.81 5.34
N CYS A 63 -8.52 -5.05 5.54
CA CYS A 63 -7.53 -5.65 4.64
C CYS A 63 -8.04 -5.67 3.20
N PHE A 64 -9.28 -6.11 2.97
CA PHE A 64 -9.89 -6.09 1.64
C PHE A 64 -9.93 -4.69 1.01
N VAL A 65 -10.31 -3.67 1.79
CA VAL A 65 -10.35 -2.28 1.31
C VAL A 65 -8.95 -1.74 1.03
N LEU A 66 -7.97 -2.03 1.88
CA LEU A 66 -6.59 -1.57 1.72
C LEU A 66 -5.88 -2.26 0.55
N GLU A 67 -6.13 -3.54 0.32
CA GLU A 67 -5.62 -4.25 -0.85
C GLU A 67 -6.13 -3.59 -2.13
N ARG A 68 -7.45 -3.31 -2.21
CA ARG A 68 -8.02 -2.62 -3.36
C ARG A 68 -7.49 -1.20 -3.52
N LEU A 69 -7.37 -0.46 -2.41
CA LEU A 69 -6.78 0.89 -2.39
C LEU A 69 -5.38 0.91 -2.98
N LEU A 70 -4.52 0.00 -2.53
CA LEU A 70 -3.14 -0.06 -3.01
C LEU A 70 -3.06 -0.55 -4.46
N ASP A 71 -3.89 -1.51 -4.86
CA ASP A 71 -3.98 -1.97 -6.25
C ASP A 71 -4.45 -0.88 -7.22
N GLU A 72 -5.44 -0.08 -6.82
CA GLU A 72 -5.96 1.01 -7.65
C GLU A 72 -5.00 2.20 -7.68
N LEU A 73 -4.42 2.58 -6.54
CA LEU A 73 -3.37 3.59 -6.47
C LEU A 73 -2.16 3.20 -7.34
N ALA A 74 -1.80 1.91 -7.36
CA ALA A 74 -0.72 1.44 -8.21
C ALA A 74 -1.00 1.63 -9.70
N ARG A 75 -2.25 1.39 -10.13
CA ARG A 75 -2.66 1.59 -11.53
C ARG A 75 -2.72 3.08 -11.90
N ASP A 76 -3.17 3.91 -10.97
CA ASP A 76 -3.23 5.37 -11.12
C ASP A 76 -1.82 5.96 -11.30
N ILE A 77 -0.85 5.45 -10.52
CA ILE A 77 0.56 5.86 -10.62
C ILE A 77 1.24 5.25 -11.87
N GLU A 78 0.91 4.04 -12.31
CA GLU A 78 1.54 3.45 -13.51
C GLU A 78 1.21 4.21 -14.81
N GLU A 79 0.13 4.99 -14.86
CA GLU A 79 -0.21 5.86 -15.99
C GLU A 79 0.65 7.14 -16.04
N ASP A 80 1.14 7.63 -14.90
CA ASP A 80 1.99 8.80 -14.77
C ASP A 80 3.42 8.38 -14.39
N VAL A 81 4.38 8.45 -15.32
CA VAL A 81 5.79 8.01 -15.18
C VAL A 81 6.50 8.54 -13.91
N TYR A 82 6.21 7.96 -12.76
CA TYR A 82 6.77 8.29 -11.45
C TYR A 82 7.20 7.01 -10.74
N ASP A 83 8.34 7.11 -10.05
CA ASP A 83 9.15 6.04 -9.49
C ASP A 83 8.37 4.80 -9.03
N ALA A 84 8.57 3.69 -9.76
CA ALA A 84 8.14 2.33 -9.38
C ALA A 84 8.67 1.88 -8.00
N ASP A 85 9.56 2.66 -7.38
CA ASP A 85 10.10 2.45 -6.05
C ASP A 85 9.15 2.88 -4.91
N ILE A 86 8.11 3.69 -5.17
CA ILE A 86 7.15 4.13 -4.14
C ILE A 86 6.30 2.95 -3.63
N ILE A 87 5.90 2.05 -4.53
CA ILE A 87 5.00 0.93 -4.22
C ILE A 87 5.78 -0.30 -3.70
N SER A 88 7.04 -0.44 -4.13
CA SER A 88 7.85 -1.61 -3.77
C SER A 88 8.27 -1.63 -2.29
N ALA A 89 8.09 -0.52 -1.55
CA ALA A 89 8.42 -0.35 -0.14
C ALA A 89 7.26 0.23 0.71
N VAL A 90 6.01 -0.11 0.39
CA VAL A 90 4.84 0.36 1.14
C VAL A 90 4.93 -0.06 2.62
N ASP A 91 5.06 0.93 3.50
CA ASP A 91 4.94 0.76 4.94
C ASP A 91 3.46 0.57 5.29
N TYR A 92 3.02 -0.70 5.32
CA TYR A 92 1.63 -1.05 5.56
C TYR A 92 1.08 -0.55 6.90
N PRO A 93 1.81 -0.66 8.04
CA PRO A 93 1.43 0.02 9.29
C PRO A 93 1.16 1.52 9.12
N PHE A 94 1.97 2.21 8.33
CA PHE A 94 1.77 3.64 8.06
C PHE A 94 0.54 3.89 7.17
N VAL A 95 0.31 3.07 6.13
CA VAL A 95 -0.90 3.16 5.29
C VAL A 95 -2.17 3.00 6.13
N ILE A 96 -2.20 2.04 7.06
CA ILE A 96 -3.33 1.85 7.98
C ILE A 96 -3.58 3.13 8.79
N ARG A 97 -2.51 3.79 9.26
CA ARG A 97 -2.61 5.03 10.02
C ARG A 97 -3.20 6.16 9.17
N VAL A 98 -2.71 6.35 7.95
CA VAL A 98 -3.24 7.38 7.03
C VAL A 98 -4.70 7.08 6.69
N PHE A 99 -5.04 5.82 6.43
CA PHE A 99 -6.39 5.38 6.14
C PHE A 99 -7.36 5.70 7.29
N TYR A 100 -7.03 5.32 8.53
CA TYR A 100 -7.89 5.64 9.67
C TYR A 100 -7.96 7.14 9.96
N TRP A 101 -6.84 7.86 9.77
CA TRP A 101 -6.84 9.30 9.89
C TRP A 101 -7.84 9.93 8.90
N TYR A 102 -7.78 9.53 7.63
CA TYR A 102 -8.69 10.00 6.58
C TYR A 102 -10.14 9.58 6.86
N LEU A 103 -10.37 8.32 7.23
CA LEU A 103 -11.70 7.81 7.58
C LEU A 103 -12.32 8.62 8.72
N ASN A 104 -11.52 9.12 9.66
CA ASN A 104 -11.97 9.97 10.79
C ASN A 104 -12.28 11.41 10.37
N LYS A 105 -11.91 11.84 9.15
CA LYS A 105 -12.27 13.15 8.58
C LYS A 105 -13.58 13.11 7.79
N ILE A 106 -14.01 11.93 7.35
CA ILE A 106 -15.30 11.76 6.67
C ILE A 106 -16.43 11.83 7.71
N PRO A 107 -17.54 12.56 7.45
CA PRO A 107 -18.72 12.52 8.29
C PRO A 107 -19.26 11.09 8.45
N ARG A 108 -19.18 10.55 9.66
CA ARG A 108 -19.75 9.26 10.02
C ARG A 108 -21.03 9.47 10.80
N SER A 109 -22.06 8.69 10.51
CA SER A 109 -23.21 8.62 11.42
C SER A 109 -22.72 7.99 12.71
N LEU A 110 -22.94 8.62 13.86
CA LEU A 110 -22.57 8.06 15.17
C LEU A 110 -23.04 6.60 15.26
N SER A 111 -22.12 5.66 15.03
CA SER A 111 -22.37 4.24 15.19
C SER A 111 -22.45 4.04 16.70
N TYR A 112 -23.68 3.93 17.20
CA TYR A 112 -23.99 3.50 18.56
C TYR A 112 -23.53 2.04 18.72
N HIS A 113 -22.22 1.82 18.78
CA HIS A 113 -21.64 0.61 19.34
C HIS A 113 -20.86 1.00 20.59
N ASP A 114 -21.66 1.06 21.65
CA ASP A 114 -21.33 0.89 23.06
C ASP A 114 -19.85 1.03 23.44
N LYS A 115 -19.60 2.15 24.13
CA LYS A 115 -18.83 2.11 25.38
C LYS A 115 -19.25 0.86 26.16
N HIS A 116 -18.30 -0.04 26.41
CA HIS A 116 -18.35 -1.23 27.29
C HIS A 116 -18.16 -2.58 26.58
N SER A 117 -16.90 -2.96 26.32
CA SER A 117 -16.49 -4.36 26.37
C SER A 117 -14.97 -4.49 26.55
N SER A 118 -14.56 -4.74 27.80
CA SER A 118 -13.22 -5.15 28.29
C SER A 118 -12.01 -4.93 27.36
N ALA A 119 -11.37 -3.77 27.49
CA ALA A 119 -10.22 -3.34 26.68
C ALA A 119 -8.91 -4.12 26.92
N THR A 120 -8.79 -4.90 28.00
CA THR A 120 -7.51 -5.51 28.39
C THR A 120 -7.22 -6.88 27.76
N SER A 121 -8.24 -7.69 27.44
CA SER A 121 -8.02 -9.00 26.78
C SER A 121 -7.97 -8.95 25.25
N ARG A 122 -8.53 -7.91 24.61
CA ARG A 122 -8.54 -7.78 23.14
C ARG A 122 -7.23 -7.21 22.56
N VAL A 123 -6.55 -6.34 23.29
CA VAL A 123 -5.32 -5.66 22.83
C VAL A 123 -4.16 -6.65 22.65
N GLN A 124 -4.00 -7.65 23.53
CA GLN A 124 -2.92 -8.64 23.38
C GLN A 124 -3.17 -9.62 22.23
N ALA A 125 -4.43 -10.00 21.98
CA ALA A 125 -4.78 -10.88 20.87
C ALA A 125 -4.68 -10.18 19.50
N SER A 126 -5.05 -8.89 19.42
CA SER A 126 -4.93 -8.10 18.17
C SER A 126 -3.48 -7.75 17.85
N VAL A 127 -2.61 -7.52 18.85
CA VAL A 127 -1.17 -7.30 18.62
C VAL A 127 -0.49 -8.56 18.10
N LYS A 128 -0.81 -9.73 18.67
CA LYS A 128 -0.22 -11.01 18.22
C LYS A 128 -0.67 -11.40 16.81
N ARG A 129 -1.95 -11.15 16.47
CA ARG A 129 -2.48 -11.41 15.12
C ARG A 129 -1.92 -10.45 14.07
N ARG A 130 -1.86 -9.14 14.37
CA ARG A 130 -1.22 -8.15 13.50
C ARG A 130 0.24 -8.49 13.21
N HIS A 131 0.99 -8.91 14.23
CA HIS A 131 2.37 -9.35 14.04
C HIS A 131 2.48 -10.58 13.12
N GLN A 132 1.60 -11.57 13.26
CA GLN A 132 1.61 -12.76 12.39
C GLN A 132 1.20 -12.43 10.95
N HIS A 133 0.24 -11.54 10.76
CA HIS A 133 -0.18 -11.08 9.44
C HIS A 133 0.91 -10.24 8.76
N ASP A 134 1.56 -9.34 9.48
CA ASP A 134 2.68 -8.54 8.97
C ASP A 134 3.85 -9.43 8.54
N GLU A 135 4.16 -10.49 9.30
CA GLU A 135 5.18 -11.48 8.92
C GLU A 135 4.77 -12.31 7.70
N TYR A 136 3.48 -12.65 7.56
CA TYR A 136 2.96 -13.33 6.38
C TYR A 136 3.06 -12.45 5.12
N LEU A 137 2.73 -11.16 5.24
CA LEU A 137 2.85 -10.23 4.12
C LEU A 137 4.31 -9.97 3.73
N LYS A 138 5.22 -9.83 4.70
CA LYS A 138 6.66 -9.72 4.43
C LYS A 138 7.19 -10.94 3.68
N THR A 139 6.78 -12.15 4.08
CA THR A 139 7.22 -13.39 3.42
C THR A 139 6.63 -13.54 2.02
N LEU A 140 5.37 -13.14 1.82
CA LEU A 140 4.75 -13.12 0.50
C LEU A 140 5.49 -12.15 -0.44
N LEU A 141 5.78 -10.93 0.01
CA LEU A 141 6.53 -9.94 -0.77
C LEU A 141 7.98 -10.38 -1.07
N ALA A 142 8.64 -11.03 -0.10
CA ALA A 142 9.97 -11.61 -0.33
C ALA A 142 9.93 -12.71 -1.41
N SER A 143 8.92 -13.58 -1.38
CA SER A 143 8.75 -14.64 -2.38
C SER A 143 8.48 -14.07 -3.78
N GLN A 144 7.69 -13.00 -3.89
CA GLN A 144 7.42 -12.33 -5.16
C GLN A 144 8.67 -11.62 -5.71
N ARG A 145 9.45 -10.95 -4.84
CA ARG A 145 10.75 -10.37 -5.22
C ARG A 145 11.71 -11.42 -5.75
N GLU A 146 11.75 -12.60 -5.13
CA GLU A 146 12.60 -13.70 -5.60
C GLU A 146 12.17 -14.22 -6.98
N VAL A 147 10.86 -14.31 -7.23
CA VAL A 147 10.31 -14.69 -8.55
C VAL A 147 10.62 -13.65 -9.63
N ILE A 148 10.49 -12.36 -9.30
CA ILE A 148 10.81 -11.25 -10.21
C ILE A 148 12.31 -11.23 -10.52
N GLN A 149 13.17 -11.37 -9.51
CA GLN A 149 14.62 -11.44 -9.70
C GLN A 149 15.04 -12.64 -10.55
N ARG A 150 14.41 -13.82 -10.36
CA ARG A 150 14.64 -14.99 -11.22
C ARG A 150 14.18 -14.76 -12.66
N ARG A 151 13.07 -14.05 -12.88
CA ARG A 151 12.63 -13.68 -14.24
C ARG A 151 13.57 -12.69 -14.91
N ILE A 152 14.07 -11.70 -14.17
CA ILE A 152 15.05 -10.72 -14.68
C ILE A 152 16.38 -11.40 -15.00
N SER A 153 16.87 -12.31 -14.15
CA SER A 153 18.10 -13.06 -14.42
C SER A 153 17.98 -13.98 -15.64
N HIS A 154 16.83 -14.65 -15.81
CA HIS A 154 16.55 -15.47 -17.00
C HIS A 154 16.34 -14.63 -18.27
N GLY A 155 15.75 -13.44 -18.16
CA GLY A 155 15.60 -12.48 -19.25
C GLY A 155 16.94 -11.91 -19.73
N ASN A 156 17.84 -11.62 -18.79
CA ASN A 156 19.19 -11.16 -19.07
C ASN A 156 20.08 -12.26 -19.67
N HIS A 157 19.93 -13.51 -19.23
CA HIS A 157 20.60 -14.64 -19.88
C HIS A 157 20.13 -14.84 -21.33
N LYS A 158 18.82 -14.76 -21.62
CA LYS A 158 18.34 -14.86 -23.03
C LYS A 158 18.84 -13.73 -23.92
N LYS A 159 18.95 -12.50 -23.41
CA LYS A 159 19.51 -11.35 -24.16
C LYS A 159 21.02 -11.50 -24.41
N ALA A 160 21.77 -11.97 -23.41
CA ALA A 160 23.21 -12.23 -23.55
C ALA A 160 23.48 -13.34 -24.58
N THR A 161 22.72 -14.43 -24.55
CA THR A 161 22.86 -15.52 -25.54
C THR A 161 22.55 -15.02 -26.96
N ASN A 162 21.48 -14.24 -27.15
CA ASN A 162 21.12 -13.70 -28.48
C ASN A 162 22.15 -12.69 -29.02
N GLN A 163 22.79 -11.88 -28.17
CA GLN A 163 23.88 -10.99 -28.58
C GLN A 163 25.14 -11.78 -28.97
N GLN A 164 25.45 -12.85 -28.24
CA GLN A 164 26.60 -13.70 -28.54
C GLN A 164 26.40 -14.51 -29.85
N THR A 165 25.18 -14.94 -30.16
CA THR A 165 24.85 -15.57 -31.44
C THR A 165 24.90 -14.57 -32.61
N ARG A 166 24.44 -13.32 -32.41
CA ARG A 166 24.51 -12.25 -33.41
C ARG A 166 25.93 -11.76 -33.70
N HIS A 167 26.80 -11.73 -32.69
CA HIS A 167 28.21 -11.37 -32.88
C HIS A 167 28.95 -12.40 -33.75
N ARG A 168 28.74 -13.70 -33.47
CA ARG A 168 29.35 -14.80 -34.25
C ARG A 168 28.85 -14.86 -35.71
N LEU A 169 27.59 -14.48 -35.96
CA LEU A 169 27.05 -14.37 -37.33
C LEU A 169 27.62 -13.17 -38.10
N ARG A 170 28.12 -12.13 -37.41
CA ARG A 170 28.71 -10.95 -38.04
C ARG A 170 30.19 -11.17 -38.39
N GLU A 171 30.92 -11.91 -37.56
CA GLU A 171 32.32 -12.29 -37.79
C GLU A 171 32.48 -13.41 -38.83
N GLY A 172 31.41 -14.15 -39.14
CA GLY A 172 31.42 -15.19 -40.17
C GLY A 172 31.18 -14.71 -41.61
N ILE A 173 30.97 -13.40 -41.84
CA ILE A 173 30.69 -12.84 -43.18
C ILE A 173 31.93 -12.13 -43.77
N GLU A 174 33.01 -11.96 -43.01
CA GLU A 174 34.25 -11.33 -43.52
C GLU A 174 35.22 -12.29 -44.23
N TYR A 175 34.87 -13.57 -44.39
CA TYR A 175 35.65 -14.51 -45.21
C TYR A 175 34.73 -15.40 -46.06
N ALA A 176 34.27 -14.87 -47.19
CA ALA A 176 33.81 -15.64 -48.34
C ALA A 176 34.19 -14.91 -49.63
#